data_AF-A0AAV6AVR4-F1
#
_entry.id   AF-A0AAV6AVR4-F1
#
_cell.length_a   1.000
_cell.length_b   1.000
_cell.length_c   1.000
_cell.angle_alpha   90.00
_cell.angle_beta   90.00
_cell.angle_gamma   90.00
#
_symmetry.space_group_name_H-M   'P 1'
#
loop_
_entity.id
_entity.type
_entity.pdbx_description
1 polymer ?
#
loop_
_entity_poly.entity_id
_entity_poly.type
_entity_poly.pdbx_seq_one_letter_code
_entity_poly.pdbx_strand_id
1 'polypeptide(L)' 'MQSKTIDAVVFDLGGVLIDWNPRHLYRKLFEEEAEMEHFLTEICSPVWNV' A
#
# COMPACT_ATOMS: atom_id res chain seq x y z
N MET A 1 34.44 -3.88 -2.49
CA MET A 1 32.96 -3.79 -2.49
C MET A 1 32.50 -4.22 -3.88
N GLN A 2 31.80 -5.35 -4.04
CA GLN A 2 31.36 -5.81 -5.37
C GLN A 2 30.12 -5.03 -5.81
N SER A 3 30.13 -4.57 -7.06
CA SER A 3 28.95 -3.97 -7.71
C SER A 3 27.98 -5.08 -8.09
N LYS A 4 26.70 -4.96 -7.72
CA LYS A 4 25.64 -5.85 -8.21
C LYS A 4 25.09 -5.31 -9.53
N THR A 5 25.09 -6.13 -10.57
CA THR A 5 24.31 -5.89 -11.79
C THR A 5 22.83 -6.15 -11.51
N ILE A 6 21.96 -5.23 -11.96
CA ILE A 6 20.50 -5.39 -11.92
C ILE A 6 20.07 -5.89 -13.30
N ASP A 7 19.45 -7.07 -13.38
CA ASP A 7 19.05 -7.69 -14.65
C ASP A 7 17.70 -7.17 -15.17
N ALA A 8 16.77 -6.83 -14.26
CA ALA A 8 15.45 -6.35 -14.62
C ALA A 8 14.83 -5.46 -13.52
N VAL A 9 13.97 -4.54 -13.95
CA VAL A 9 13.10 -3.75 -13.08
C VAL A 9 11.66 -3.99 -13.51
N VAL A 10 10.80 -4.33 -12.55
CA VAL A 10 9.39 -4.60 -12.77
C VAL A 10 8.58 -3.55 -12.04
N PHE A 11 7.64 -2.92 -12.75
CA PHE A 11 6.69 -1.98 -12.19
C PHE A 11 5.31 -2.63 -12.16
N ASP A 12 4.67 -2.62 -11.01
CA ASP A 12 3.28 -3.02 -10.88
C ASP A 12 2.38 -1.79 -11.02
N LEU A 13 1.73 -1.66 -12.17
CA LEU A 13 0.81 -0.57 -12.47
C LEU A 13 -0.60 -1.16 -12.55
N GLY A 14 -1.49 -0.74 -11.66
CA GLY A 14 -2.87 -1.22 -11.60
C GLY A 14 -3.09 -2.48 -10.75
N GLY A 15 -2.12 -2.90 -9.93
CA GLY A 15 -2.28 -3.97 -8.94
C GLY A 15 -2.42 -5.38 -9.55
N VAL A 16 -1.75 -5.62 -10.67
CA VAL A 16 -1.83 -6.91 -11.40
C VAL A 16 -0.87 -7.93 -10.80
N LEU A 17 0.31 -7.48 -10.35
CA LEU A 17 1.31 -8.35 -9.73
C LEU A 17 1.12 -8.44 -8.22
N ILE A 18 0.65 -7.36 -7.58
CA ILE A 18 0.44 -7.28 -6.14
C ILE A 18 -0.96 -6.70 -5.89
N ASP A 19 -1.75 -7.40 -5.09
CA ASP A 19 -3.01 -6.87 -4.57
C ASP A 19 -2.71 -5.77 -3.55
N TRP A 20 -2.69 -4.52 -4.03
CA TRP A 20 -2.50 -3.35 -3.19
C TRP A 20 -3.84 -2.88 -2.64
N ASN A 21 -4.13 -3.28 -1.40
CA ASN A 21 -5.22 -2.73 -0.60
C ASN A 21 -4.66 -2.16 0.72
N PRO A 22 -4.82 -0.85 1.00
CA PRO A 22 -4.25 -0.21 2.20
C PRO A 22 -4.73 -0.88 3.50
N ARG A 23 -5.92 -1.52 3.50
CA ARG A 23 -6.44 -2.27 4.65
C ARG A 23 -5.53 -3.41 5.08
N HIS A 24 -4.79 -4.04 4.16
CA HIS A 24 -3.82 -5.09 4.51
C HIS A 24 -2.67 -4.56 5.38
N LEU A 25 -2.26 -3.31 5.15
CA LEU A 25 -1.21 -2.66 5.92
C LEU A 25 -1.77 -2.12 7.25
N TYR A 26 -2.82 -1.32 7.18
CA TYR A 26 -3.30 -0.55 8.32
C TYR A 26 -4.04 -1.38 9.36
N ARG A 27 -4.65 -2.52 9.00
CA ARG A 27 -5.32 -3.40 9.98
C ARG A 27 -4.41 -3.88 11.10
N LYS A 28 -3.08 -3.88 10.89
CA LYS A 28 -2.09 -4.28 11.90
C LYS A 28 -1.81 -3.19 12.94
N LEU A 29 -2.31 -1.97 12.73
CA LEU A 29 -2.00 -0.80 13.55
C LEU A 29 -3.18 -0.35 14.43
N PHE A 30 -4.38 -0.88 14.18
CA PHE A 30 -5.59 -0.54 14.92
C PHE A 30 -6.13 -1.77 15.64
N GLU A 31 -6.72 -1.56 16.82
CA GLU A 31 -7.42 -2.61 17.56
C GLU A 31 -8.81 -2.88 16.94
N GLU A 32 -9.49 -1.81 16.50
CA GLU A 32 -10.84 -1.88 15.94
C GLU A 32 -10.86 -1.51 14.44
N GLU A 33 -11.61 -2.28 13.64
CA GLU A 33 -11.71 -2.04 12.20
C GLU A 33 -12.35 -0.68 11.87
N ALA A 34 -13.31 -0.22 12.67
CA ALA A 34 -13.97 1.07 12.49
C ALA A 34 -13.00 2.26 12.60
N GLU A 35 -12.00 2.18 13.47
CA GLU A 35 -10.99 3.24 13.62
C GLU A 35 -10.06 3.31 12.40
N MET A 36 -9.69 2.15 11.87
CA MET A 36 -8.93 2.05 10.61
C MET A 36 -9.72 2.63 9.44
N GLU A 37 -11.01 2.29 9.31
CA GLU A 37 -11.86 2.81 8.22
C GLU A 37 -12.04 4.33 8.32
N HIS A 38 -12.23 4.87 9.52
CA HIS A 38 -12.25 6.32 9.74
C HIS A 38 -10.93 6.96 9.30
N PHE A 39 -9.80 6.38 9.70
CA PHE A 39 -8.47 6.86 9.29
C PHE A 39 -8.31 6.85 7.76
N LEU A 40 -8.69 5.76 7.08
CA LEU A 40 -8.59 5.63 5.62
C LEU A 40 -9.57 6.52 4.85
N THR A 41 -10.64 6.99 5.49
CA THR A 41 -11.63 7.86 4.85
C THR A 41 -11.28 9.34 5.03
N GLU A 42 -10.91 9.73 6.25
CA GLU A 42 -10.83 11.15 6.65
C GLU A 42 -9.39 11.68 6.73
N ILE A 43 -8.40 10.82 7.02
CA ILE A 43 -7.01 11.25 7.27
C ILE A 43 -6.10 10.81 6.13
N CYS A 44 -6.06 9.51 5.84
CA CYS A 44 -5.31 8.92 4.74
C CYS A 44 -6.24 8.60 3.56
N SER A 45 -7.08 9.58 3.21
CA SER A 45 -8.06 9.43 2.14
C SER A 45 -7.38 9.17 0.79
N PRO A 46 -7.88 8.25 -0.05
CA PRO A 46 -7.32 7.98 -1.37
C PRO A 46 -7.65 9.06 -2.41
N VAL A 47 -8.29 10.17 -2.04
CA VAL A 47 -8.71 11.26 -2.96
C VAL A 47 -7.57 11.87 -3.76
N TRP A 48 -6.32 11.79 -3.28
CA TRP A 48 -5.15 12.24 -4.03
C TRP A 48 -4.67 11.24 -5.09
N ASN A 49 -5.15 9.99 -5.04
CA ASN A 49 -4.75 8.87 -5.88
C ASN A 49 -5.98 8.28 -6.60
N VAL A 50 -6.57 9.09 -7.49
CA VAL A 50 -7.74 8.75 -8.31
C VAL A 50 -7.32 8.31 -9.71
#